data_AF-A0AB36JUE3-F1
#
_entry.id   AF-A0AB36JUE3-F1
#
_cell.length_a   1.000
_cell.length_b   1.000
_cell.length_c   1.000
_cell.angle_alpha   90.00
_cell.angle_beta   90.00
_cell.angle_gamma   90.00
#
_symmetry.space_group_name_H-M   'P 1'
#
loop_
_entity.id
_entity.type
_entity.pdbx_description
1 polymer ?
#
loop_
_entity_poly.entity_id
_entity_poly.type
_entity_poly.pdbx_seq_one_letter_code
_entity_poly.pdbx_strand_id
1 'polypeptide(L)'
;GDWTYTLNQASVQNLDAGDQVTDTITLTASDNTQQDIVITITGTDDAPEVSGSFTGSVTEGNEGDASVTATGTIAITDVDDGDAPSFADTTEAGTYGSLELVNGDWTYILDQASVQDLDAGDQITDTITLTASDNTQQDIVITITGTDDDPDVTGEFVGSVTEGDVGDAPVTATGTITISDIDG
;
A
#
# COMPACT_ATOMS: atom_id res chain seq x y z
N GLY A 1 32.16 25.02 -43.43
CA GLY A 1 31.94 25.53 -42.07
C GLY A 1 31.41 24.38 -41.27
N ASP A 2 31.96 24.16 -40.09
CA ASP A 2 31.50 23.12 -39.17
C ASP A 2 30.45 23.74 -38.24
N TRP A 3 29.38 23.00 -37.96
CA TRP A 3 28.32 23.44 -37.05
C TRP A 3 28.12 22.40 -35.95
N THR A 4 27.61 22.85 -34.82
CA THR A 4 27.24 22.01 -33.68
C THR A 4 25.89 22.47 -33.17
N TYR A 5 25.00 21.52 -32.93
CA TYR A 5 23.71 21.73 -32.30
C TYR A 5 23.75 21.13 -30.90
N THR A 6 23.12 21.79 -29.93
CA THR A 6 22.97 21.27 -28.57
C THR A 6 21.55 21.51 -28.14
N LEU A 7 20.81 20.41 -27.96
CA LEU A 7 19.42 20.43 -27.52
C LEU A 7 19.35 20.79 -26.03
N ASN A 8 18.42 21.67 -25.68
CA ASN A 8 18.00 21.82 -24.29
C ASN A 8 16.96 20.73 -23.97
N GLN A 9 17.38 19.68 -23.24
CA GLN A 9 16.50 18.53 -23.00
C GLN A 9 15.20 18.93 -22.28
N ALA A 10 15.28 19.82 -21.30
CA ALA A 10 14.12 20.23 -20.50
C ALA A 10 13.00 20.92 -21.30
N SER A 11 13.26 21.38 -22.52
CA SER A 11 12.23 22.03 -23.36
C SER A 11 11.46 21.08 -24.26
N VAL A 12 11.78 19.78 -24.26
CA VAL A 12 11.19 18.77 -25.15
C VAL A 12 10.85 17.47 -24.43
N GLN A 13 10.78 17.46 -23.09
CA GLN A 13 10.37 16.28 -22.31
C GLN A 13 8.87 15.97 -22.42
N ASN A 14 8.10 16.81 -23.09
CA ASN A 14 6.68 16.60 -23.32
C ASN A 14 6.40 15.87 -24.66
N LEU A 15 7.45 15.41 -25.36
CA LEU A 15 7.29 14.77 -26.67
C LEU A 15 7.27 13.26 -26.52
N ASP A 16 6.09 12.68 -26.71
CA ASP A 16 5.87 11.24 -26.75
C ASP A 16 6.66 10.57 -27.90
N ALA A 17 6.81 9.25 -27.82
CA ALA A 17 7.45 8.40 -28.81
C ALA A 17 6.93 8.65 -30.23
N GLY A 18 7.79 9.26 -31.04
CA GLY A 18 7.53 9.50 -32.45
C GLY A 18 6.95 10.88 -32.75
N ASP A 19 6.55 11.66 -31.74
CA ASP A 19 6.25 13.07 -31.91
C ASP A 19 7.48 13.83 -32.39
N GLN A 20 7.26 14.83 -33.24
CA GLN A 20 8.34 15.58 -33.86
C GLN A 20 8.10 17.07 -33.80
N VAL A 21 9.17 17.78 -33.44
CA VAL A 21 9.27 19.23 -33.57
C VAL A 21 10.51 19.58 -34.37
N THR A 22 10.54 20.78 -34.94
CA THR A 22 11.69 21.26 -35.70
C THR A 22 12.26 22.54 -35.09
N ASP A 23 13.59 22.59 -35.03
CA ASP A 23 14.36 23.78 -34.70
C ASP A 23 15.08 24.26 -35.97
N THR A 24 14.91 25.54 -36.31
CA THR A 24 15.42 26.11 -37.56
C THR A 24 16.36 27.26 -37.26
N ILE A 25 17.62 27.11 -37.68
CA ILE A 25 18.67 28.11 -37.51
C ILE A 25 19.02 28.69 -38.88
N THR A 26 18.65 29.95 -39.13
CA THR A 26 19.00 30.67 -40.37
C THR A 26 20.41 31.25 -40.28
N LEU A 27 21.32 30.76 -41.12
CA LEU A 27 22.64 31.35 -41.31
C LEU A 27 22.56 32.46 -42.36
N THR A 28 23.24 33.58 -42.12
CA THR A 28 23.37 34.69 -43.09
C THR A 28 24.83 34.86 -43.48
N ALA A 29 25.13 34.75 -44.78
CA ALA A 29 26.45 34.97 -45.33
C ALA A 29 26.79 36.47 -45.46
N SER A 30 28.05 36.80 -45.71
CA SER A 30 28.51 38.19 -45.86
C SER A 30 27.90 38.93 -47.06
N ASP A 31 27.41 38.20 -48.06
CA ASP A 31 26.70 38.74 -49.22
C ASP A 31 25.18 38.85 -49.00
N ASN A 32 24.70 38.58 -47.77
CA ASN A 32 23.30 38.52 -47.35
C ASN A 32 22.51 37.29 -47.84
N THR A 33 23.15 36.30 -48.46
CA THR A 33 22.50 35.01 -48.74
C THR A 33 22.13 34.32 -47.44
N GLN A 34 20.91 33.82 -47.33
CA GLN A 34 20.41 33.06 -46.19
C GLN A 34 20.32 31.57 -46.49
N GLN A 35 20.61 30.73 -45.49
CA GLN A 35 20.46 29.27 -45.56
C GLN A 35 20.01 28.75 -44.19
N ASP A 36 18.95 27.95 -44.18
CA ASP A 36 18.48 27.31 -42.96
C ASP A 36 19.21 25.99 -42.69
N ILE A 37 19.52 25.77 -41.42
CA ILE A 37 19.79 24.46 -40.83
C ILE A 37 18.50 24.04 -40.12
N VAL A 38 17.89 22.95 -40.56
CA VAL A 38 16.68 22.39 -39.94
C VAL A 38 17.08 21.15 -39.15
N ILE A 39 16.81 21.18 -37.85
CA ILE A 39 17.00 20.07 -36.93
C ILE A 39 15.62 19.48 -36.61
N THR A 40 15.42 18.21 -36.90
CA THR A 40 14.24 17.46 -36.45
C THR A 40 14.56 16.81 -35.11
N ILE A 41 13.73 17.08 -34.11
CA ILE A 41 13.79 16.46 -32.78
C ILE A 41 12.63 15.49 -32.71
N THR A 42 12.92 14.23 -32.39
CA THR A 42 11.92 13.18 -32.21
C THR A 42 11.84 12.84 -30.73
N GLY A 43 10.62 12.84 -30.19
CA GLY A 43 10.32 12.45 -28.82
C GLY A 43 10.57 10.98 -28.52
N THR A 44 10.58 10.67 -27.24
CA THR A 44 10.68 9.33 -26.67
C THR A 44 9.72 9.26 -25.51
N ASP A 45 9.02 8.13 -25.39
CA ASP A 45 8.17 7.80 -24.25
C ASP A 45 8.96 7.81 -22.94
N ASP A 46 8.55 8.69 -22.03
CA ASP A 46 8.98 8.79 -20.64
C ASP A 46 8.03 7.94 -19.78
N ALA A 47 8.58 7.16 -18.85
CA ALA A 47 7.74 6.33 -17.99
C ALA A 47 7.00 7.20 -16.94
N PRO A 48 5.75 6.83 -16.57
CA PRO A 48 4.98 7.57 -15.59
C PRO A 48 5.61 7.50 -14.20
N GLU A 49 5.49 8.59 -13.45
CA GLU A 49 5.96 8.71 -12.08
C GLU A 49 4.81 8.55 -11.08
N VAL A 50 4.92 7.57 -10.18
CA VAL A 50 4.00 7.38 -9.06
C VAL A 50 4.56 8.05 -7.81
N SER A 51 3.72 8.81 -7.10
CA SER A 51 4.08 9.54 -5.88
C SER A 51 3.03 9.34 -4.78
N GLY A 52 3.40 9.61 -3.52
CA GLY A 52 2.52 9.48 -2.36
C GLY A 52 3.13 8.66 -1.21
N SER A 53 2.26 8.04 -0.43
CA SER A 53 2.60 7.12 0.66
C SER A 53 2.29 5.69 0.25
N PHE A 54 3.33 4.84 0.21
CA PHE A 54 3.21 3.44 -0.22
C PHE A 54 3.29 2.45 0.94
N THR A 55 3.40 2.96 2.16
CA THR A 55 3.52 2.15 3.36
C THR A 55 2.59 2.65 4.45
N GLY A 56 1.96 1.72 5.17
CA GLY A 56 1.17 2.01 6.37
C GLY A 56 1.53 1.03 7.48
N SER A 57 1.07 1.33 8.70
CA SER A 57 1.19 0.42 9.83
C SER A 57 -0.08 0.43 10.66
N VAL A 58 -0.48 -0.74 11.12
CA VAL A 58 -1.58 -0.94 12.05
C VAL A 58 -1.10 -1.84 13.20
N THR A 59 -1.71 -1.66 14.36
CA THR A 59 -1.55 -2.56 15.49
C THR A 59 -2.87 -3.27 15.66
N GLU A 60 -2.79 -4.58 15.78
CA GLU A 60 -3.93 -5.43 16.07
C GLU A 60 -4.70 -4.95 17.31
N GLY A 61 -5.99 -5.26 17.33
CA GLY A 61 -6.82 -5.20 18.52
C GLY A 61 -7.81 -6.35 18.49
N ASN A 62 -8.76 -6.36 19.42
CA ASN A 62 -9.56 -7.56 19.64
C ASN A 62 -10.75 -7.63 18.66
N GLU A 63 -11.22 -8.84 18.39
CA GLU A 63 -12.46 -9.03 17.64
C GLU A 63 -13.64 -8.25 18.27
N GLY A 64 -14.29 -7.41 17.46
CA GLY A 64 -15.42 -6.58 17.87
C GLY A 64 -15.06 -5.17 18.32
N ASP A 65 -13.77 -4.84 18.39
CA ASP A 65 -13.31 -3.46 18.58
C ASP A 65 -13.62 -2.57 17.37
N ALA A 66 -13.39 -1.26 17.55
CA ALA A 66 -13.46 -0.33 16.43
C ALA A 66 -12.44 -0.70 15.34
N SER A 67 -12.79 -0.48 14.08
CA SER A 67 -11.91 -0.77 12.95
C SER A 67 -10.55 -0.09 13.10
N VAL A 68 -9.49 -0.88 12.95
CA VAL A 68 -8.12 -0.39 12.88
C VAL A 68 -7.79 -0.08 11.43
N THR A 69 -7.28 1.14 11.20
CA THR A 69 -7.04 1.64 9.84
C THR A 69 -5.67 2.28 9.68
N ALA A 70 -5.16 2.24 8.46
CA ALA A 70 -4.03 3.04 8.01
C ALA A 70 -4.45 3.86 6.78
N THR A 71 -3.88 5.05 6.62
CA THR A 71 -4.24 5.95 5.50
C THR A 71 -3.00 6.53 4.85
N GLY A 72 -3.17 6.95 3.60
CA GLY A 72 -2.16 7.68 2.85
C GLY A 72 -2.71 8.14 1.51
N THR A 73 -1.81 8.60 0.65
CA THR A 73 -2.16 9.11 -0.67
C THR A 73 -1.40 8.38 -1.76
N ILE A 74 -1.95 8.37 -2.98
CA ILE A 74 -1.27 7.92 -4.19
C ILE A 74 -1.67 8.82 -5.36
N ALA A 75 -0.69 9.17 -6.19
CA ALA A 75 -0.87 9.94 -7.42
C ALA A 75 0.06 9.38 -8.49
N ILE A 76 -0.29 9.60 -9.76
CA ILE A 76 0.52 9.24 -10.91
C ILE A 76 0.52 10.40 -11.90
N THR A 77 1.68 10.69 -12.49
CA THR A 77 1.86 11.75 -13.49
C THR A 77 2.73 11.26 -14.61
N ASP A 78 2.46 11.73 -15.82
CA ASP A 78 3.32 11.56 -16.98
C ASP A 78 3.73 12.94 -17.51
N VAL A 79 4.96 13.04 -18.05
CA VAL A 79 5.47 14.30 -18.61
C VAL A 79 5.11 14.45 -20.09
N ASP A 80 4.82 13.34 -20.78
CA ASP A 80 4.50 13.33 -22.20
C ASP A 80 3.11 13.92 -22.49
N ASP A 81 3.03 14.77 -23.51
CA ASP A 81 1.78 15.43 -23.88
C ASP A 81 0.77 14.40 -24.43
N GLY A 82 -0.36 14.26 -23.72
CA GLY A 82 -1.42 13.33 -24.12
C GLY A 82 -1.53 12.14 -23.19
N ASP A 83 -0.48 11.88 -22.41
CA ASP A 83 -0.45 10.82 -21.41
C ASP A 83 -0.91 11.36 -20.06
N ALA A 84 -2.03 10.80 -19.59
CA ALA A 84 -2.69 11.20 -18.37
C ALA A 84 -3.16 9.96 -17.62
N PRO A 85 -2.23 9.11 -17.13
CA PRO A 85 -2.59 7.94 -16.37
C PRO A 85 -3.29 8.33 -15.07
N SER A 86 -4.11 7.43 -14.55
CA SER A 86 -4.82 7.64 -13.29
C SER A 86 -5.08 6.33 -12.58
N PHE A 87 -5.10 6.37 -11.25
CA PHE A 87 -5.69 5.31 -10.43
C PHE A 87 -7.18 5.58 -10.27
N ALA A 88 -8.02 4.60 -10.62
CA ALA A 88 -9.46 4.70 -10.43
C ALA A 88 -9.84 4.39 -8.98
N ASP A 89 -10.91 5.01 -8.49
CA ASP A 89 -11.52 4.65 -7.21
C ASP A 89 -11.86 3.15 -7.21
N THR A 90 -11.40 2.42 -6.20
CA THR A 90 -11.54 0.96 -6.11
C THR A 90 -11.54 0.49 -4.66
N THR A 91 -11.91 -0.77 -4.45
CA THR A 91 -11.66 -1.50 -3.21
C THR A 91 -10.99 -2.81 -3.55
N GLU A 92 -9.76 -2.98 -3.06
CA GLU A 92 -8.96 -4.18 -3.28
C GLU A 92 -8.84 -4.98 -1.98
N ALA A 93 -9.04 -6.29 -2.07
CA ALA A 93 -8.85 -7.19 -0.93
C ALA A 93 -7.36 -7.56 -0.81
N GLY A 94 -6.81 -7.40 0.39
CA GLY A 94 -5.53 -7.97 0.81
C GLY A 94 -5.71 -9.36 1.41
N THR A 95 -4.65 -9.85 2.05
CA THR A 95 -4.67 -11.12 2.79
C THR A 95 -5.30 -10.94 4.17
N TYR A 96 -5.04 -9.80 4.83
CA TYR A 96 -5.39 -9.53 6.22
C TYR A 96 -6.37 -8.36 6.35
N GLY A 97 -6.83 -7.79 5.23
CA GLY A 97 -7.72 -6.64 5.25
C GLY A 97 -8.13 -6.21 3.86
N SER A 98 -8.62 -4.97 3.73
CA SER A 98 -8.96 -4.38 2.43
C SER A 98 -8.50 -2.93 2.36
N LEU A 99 -8.21 -2.48 1.14
CA LEU A 99 -7.81 -1.10 0.84
C LEU A 99 -8.88 -0.46 -0.04
N GLU A 100 -9.46 0.63 0.45
CA GLU A 100 -10.35 1.50 -0.33
C GLU A 100 -9.55 2.70 -0.84
N LEU A 101 -9.61 2.96 -2.15
CA LEU A 101 -9.03 4.14 -2.78
C LEU A 101 -10.15 5.06 -3.28
N VAL A 102 -10.11 6.32 -2.84
CA VAL A 102 -11.07 7.35 -3.24
C VAL A 102 -10.32 8.65 -3.52
N ASN A 103 -10.37 9.12 -4.77
CA ASN A 103 -9.73 10.37 -5.22
C ASN A 103 -8.24 10.48 -4.84
N GLY A 104 -7.50 9.38 -4.90
CA GLY A 104 -6.09 9.34 -4.54
C GLY A 104 -5.81 9.20 -3.04
N ASP A 105 -6.82 9.25 -2.17
CA ASP A 105 -6.71 8.92 -0.76
C ASP A 105 -7.01 7.43 -0.56
N TRP A 106 -6.08 6.67 -0.01
CA TRP A 106 -6.31 5.28 0.34
C TRP A 106 -6.52 5.09 1.85
N THR A 107 -7.42 4.18 2.20
CA THR A 107 -7.69 3.72 3.56
C THR A 107 -7.62 2.21 3.58
N TYR A 108 -6.67 1.66 4.33
CA TYR A 108 -6.63 0.24 4.67
C TYR A 108 -7.43 -0.02 5.93
N ILE A 109 -8.21 -1.09 5.94
CA ILE A 109 -8.98 -1.58 7.08
C ILE A 109 -8.53 -3.01 7.37
N LEU A 110 -8.00 -3.24 8.57
CA LEU A 110 -7.57 -4.55 9.05
C LEU A 110 -8.80 -5.44 9.34
N ASP A 111 -8.76 -6.69 8.88
CA ASP A 111 -9.68 -7.74 9.32
C ASP A 111 -9.10 -8.39 10.59
N GLN A 112 -9.57 -7.93 11.75
CA GLN A 112 -9.05 -8.37 13.05
C GLN A 112 -9.09 -9.90 13.20
N ALA A 113 -10.17 -10.54 12.73
CA ALA A 113 -10.33 -12.00 12.84
C ALA A 113 -9.27 -12.80 12.07
N SER A 114 -8.49 -12.14 11.20
CA SER A 114 -7.42 -12.77 10.42
C SER A 114 -6.05 -12.74 11.09
N VAL A 115 -5.92 -12.07 12.25
CA VAL A 115 -4.62 -11.80 12.88
C VAL A 115 -4.55 -12.11 14.38
N GLN A 116 -5.63 -12.56 15.03
CA GLN A 116 -5.69 -12.88 16.49
C GLN A 116 -4.76 -14.02 16.94
N ASP A 117 -3.87 -14.50 16.09
CA ASP A 117 -2.85 -15.49 16.43
C ASP A 117 -1.44 -14.87 16.51
N LEU A 118 -1.33 -13.54 16.49
CA LEU A 118 -0.05 -12.84 16.54
C LEU A 118 0.31 -12.42 17.97
N ASP A 119 1.34 -13.06 18.51
CA ASP A 119 1.99 -12.66 19.75
C ASP A 119 2.35 -11.16 19.78
N ALA A 120 2.37 -10.58 20.99
CA ALA A 120 2.77 -9.19 21.19
C ALA A 120 4.16 -8.86 20.57
N GLY A 121 4.13 -7.99 19.55
CA GLY A 121 5.33 -7.54 18.85
C GLY A 121 5.72 -8.37 17.63
N ASP A 122 5.02 -9.47 17.34
CA ASP A 122 5.13 -10.15 16.06
C ASP A 122 4.63 -9.24 14.92
N GLN A 123 5.22 -9.42 13.75
CA GLN A 123 4.93 -8.57 12.59
C GLN A 123 4.74 -9.39 11.33
N ILE A 124 3.65 -9.08 10.63
CA ILE A 124 3.35 -9.56 9.29
C ILE A 124 3.08 -8.37 8.37
N THR A 125 3.05 -8.63 7.07
CA THR A 125 2.79 -7.60 6.06
C THR A 125 1.66 -8.01 5.13
N ASP A 126 0.74 -7.08 4.87
CA ASP A 126 -0.23 -7.19 3.79
C ASP A 126 0.20 -6.31 2.62
N THR A 127 0.18 -6.85 1.39
CA THR A 127 0.62 -6.12 0.19
C THR A 127 -0.53 -6.09 -0.81
N ILE A 128 -0.95 -4.88 -1.17
CA ILE A 128 -2.04 -4.63 -2.11
C ILE A 128 -1.49 -3.88 -3.32
N THR A 129 -1.63 -4.45 -4.51
CA THR A 129 -1.18 -3.83 -5.77
C THR A 129 -2.30 -3.02 -6.40
N LEU A 130 -2.11 -1.71 -6.54
CA LEU A 130 -2.96 -0.84 -7.34
C LEU A 130 -2.45 -0.78 -8.78
N THR A 131 -3.36 -0.77 -9.75
CA THR A 131 -3.03 -0.69 -11.18
C THR A 131 -3.68 0.56 -11.79
N ALA A 132 -2.88 1.42 -12.40
CA ALA A 132 -3.34 2.62 -13.09
C ALA A 132 -3.87 2.31 -14.51
N SER A 133 -4.51 3.29 -15.14
CA SER A 133 -5.17 3.15 -16.46
C SER A 133 -4.23 2.77 -17.61
N ASP A 134 -2.93 3.00 -17.45
CA ASP A 134 -1.84 2.68 -18.37
C ASP A 134 -1.17 1.30 -18.05
N ASN A 135 -1.65 0.59 -17.03
CA ASN A 135 -1.09 -0.64 -16.46
C ASN A 135 0.15 -0.45 -15.57
N THR A 136 0.51 0.79 -15.21
CA THR A 136 1.52 1.04 -14.18
C THR A 136 1.02 0.48 -12.85
N GLN A 137 1.85 -0.31 -12.17
CA GLN A 137 1.51 -0.96 -10.90
C GLN A 137 2.27 -0.33 -9.75
N GLN A 138 1.59 -0.16 -8.61
CA GLN A 138 2.18 0.29 -7.37
C GLN A 138 1.65 -0.52 -6.20
N ASP A 139 2.55 -1.06 -5.39
CA ASP A 139 2.22 -1.77 -4.16
C ASP A 139 2.02 -0.79 -3.00
N ILE A 140 0.99 -1.03 -2.20
CA ILE A 140 0.81 -0.47 -0.86
C ILE A 140 1.09 -1.58 0.15
N VAL A 141 2.08 -1.35 1.02
CA VAL A 141 2.54 -2.34 2.00
C VAL A 141 2.12 -1.91 3.40
N ILE A 142 1.29 -2.72 4.06
CA ILE A 142 0.82 -2.49 5.42
C ILE A 142 1.55 -3.43 6.36
N THR A 143 2.22 -2.88 7.37
CA THR A 143 2.79 -3.67 8.47
C THR A 143 1.75 -3.82 9.58
N ILE A 144 1.45 -5.04 9.97
CA ILE A 144 0.53 -5.36 11.07
C ILE A 144 1.39 -5.85 12.23
N THR A 145 1.21 -5.26 13.41
CA THR A 145 1.89 -5.68 14.64
C THR A 145 0.89 -6.31 15.59
N GLY A 146 1.17 -7.53 16.04
CA GLY A 146 0.34 -8.28 16.98
C GLY A 146 0.29 -7.70 18.38
N THR A 147 -0.75 -8.08 19.11
CA THR A 147 -0.99 -7.72 20.52
C THR A 147 -1.36 -8.97 21.31
N ASP A 148 -1.02 -8.98 22.61
CA ASP A 148 -1.41 -10.06 23.53
C ASP A 148 -2.92 -10.00 23.79
N ASP A 149 -3.63 -11.08 23.52
CA ASP A 149 -5.02 -11.32 23.88
C ASP A 149 -5.15 -11.86 25.31
N ASP A 150 -6.24 -11.51 25.99
CA ASP A 150 -6.50 -12.02 27.33
C ASP A 150 -6.90 -13.51 27.27
N PRO A 151 -6.32 -14.40 28.10
CA PRO A 151 -6.66 -15.83 28.08
C PRO A 151 -8.10 -16.08 28.52
N ASP A 152 -8.81 -16.96 27.80
CA ASP A 152 -10.13 -17.42 28.19
C ASP A 152 -10.05 -18.57 29.19
N VAL A 153 -10.74 -18.42 30.33
CA VAL A 153 -10.77 -19.40 31.42
C VAL A 153 -12.19 -19.93 31.58
N THR A 154 -12.38 -21.20 31.24
CA THR A 154 -13.67 -21.88 31.28
C THR A 154 -13.63 -23.10 32.20
N GLY A 155 -14.79 -23.59 32.64
CA GLY A 155 -14.88 -24.82 33.41
C GLY A 155 -15.84 -24.77 34.60
N GLU A 156 -15.66 -25.73 35.50
CA GLU A 156 -16.49 -25.86 36.70
C GLU A 156 -15.84 -25.14 37.88
N PHE A 157 -16.39 -23.97 38.22
CA PHE A 157 -15.90 -23.12 39.31
C PHE A 157 -16.64 -23.32 40.63
N VAL A 158 -17.61 -24.24 40.67
CA VAL A 158 -18.42 -24.50 41.88
C VAL A 158 -18.37 -25.98 42.19
N GLY A 159 -17.98 -26.30 43.42
CA GLY A 159 -18.07 -27.65 43.99
C GLY A 159 -18.84 -27.62 45.30
N SER A 160 -19.48 -28.72 45.67
CA SER A 160 -20.13 -28.87 46.97
C SER A 160 -19.76 -30.20 47.63
N VAL A 161 -19.65 -30.17 48.95
CA VAL A 161 -19.52 -31.36 49.80
C VAL A 161 -20.48 -31.20 50.98
N THR A 162 -20.97 -32.32 51.49
CA THR A 162 -21.84 -32.35 52.68
C THR A 162 -21.05 -32.95 53.84
N GLU A 163 -21.10 -32.34 55.02
CA GLU A 163 -20.41 -32.87 56.20
C GLU A 163 -21.00 -34.20 56.67
N GLY A 164 -20.14 -35.03 57.29
CA GLY A 164 -20.50 -36.33 57.89
C GLY A 164 -20.08 -36.43 59.36
N ASP A 165 -20.30 -37.60 59.96
CA ASP A 165 -20.03 -37.87 61.37
C ASP A 165 -18.55 -38.23 61.63
N VAL A 166 -18.12 -38.18 62.90
CA VAL A 166 -16.76 -38.53 63.30
C VAL A 166 -16.49 -40.02 63.05
N GLY A 167 -15.61 -40.30 62.09
CA GLY A 167 -15.22 -41.65 61.68
C GLY A 167 -15.53 -41.98 60.22
N ASP A 168 -16.25 -41.10 59.52
CA ASP A 168 -16.59 -41.27 58.11
C ASP A 168 -15.39 -41.10 57.17
N ALA A 169 -15.50 -41.67 55.98
CA ALA A 169 -14.55 -41.49 54.90
C ALA A 169 -14.58 -40.02 54.39
N PRO A 170 -13.45 -39.48 53.91
CA PRO A 170 -13.40 -38.11 53.39
C PRO A 170 -14.31 -37.94 52.17
N VAL A 171 -15.07 -36.85 52.16
CA VAL A 171 -15.84 -36.39 50.99
C VAL A 171 -15.02 -35.39 50.19
N THR A 172 -15.11 -35.46 48.86
CA THR A 172 -14.32 -34.61 47.94
C THR A 172 -15.24 -34.07 46.85
N ALA A 173 -15.07 -32.79 46.50
CA ALA A 173 -15.60 -32.21 45.27
C ALA A 173 -14.47 -32.13 44.24
N THR A 174 -14.78 -32.44 43.00
CA THR A 174 -13.85 -32.37 41.86
C THR A 174 -14.49 -31.54 40.76
N GLY A 175 -13.68 -30.76 40.06
CA GLY A 175 -14.08 -30.03 38.86
C GLY A 175 -12.90 -29.93 37.91
N THR A 176 -13.17 -29.52 36.67
CA THR A 176 -12.15 -29.29 35.64
C THR A 176 -12.21 -27.85 35.16
N ILE A 177 -11.05 -27.23 35.01
CA ILE A 177 -10.87 -25.90 34.43
C ILE A 177 -10.00 -26.06 33.19
N THR A 178 -10.35 -25.32 32.16
CA THR A 178 -9.63 -25.18 30.89
C THR A 178 -9.24 -23.72 30.71
N ILE A 179 -7.99 -23.50 30.31
CA ILE A 179 -7.45 -22.19 29.93
C ILE A 179 -7.05 -22.32 28.47
N SER A 180 -7.48 -21.38 27.65
CA SER A 180 -7.04 -21.23 26.26
C SER A 180 -6.63 -19.79 26.04
N ASP A 181 -5.50 -19.61 25.39
CA ASP A 181 -5.05 -18.36 24.84
C ASP A 181 -5.14 -18.47 23.32
N ILE A 182 -5.52 -17.39 22.64
CA ILE A 182 -5.62 -17.39 21.18
C ILE A 182 -4.24 -17.17 20.53
N ASP A 183 -3.33 -16.49 21.22
CA ASP A 183 -1.95 -16.26 20.78
C ASP A 183 -1.03 -17.46 21.08
N GLY A 184 -1.24 -18.19 22.19
CA GLY A 184 -0.53 -19.46 22.47
C GLY A 184 -0.42 -19.94 23.91
#